data_AF-A0A2K8WYW3-F1
#
_entry.id   AF-A0A2K8WYW3-F1
#
_cell.length_a   1.000
_cell.length_b   1.000
_cell.length_c   1.000
_cell.angle_alpha   90.00
_cell.angle_beta   90.00
_cell.angle_gamma   90.00
#
_symmetry.space_group_name_H-M   'P 1'
#
loop_
_entity.id
_entity.type
_entity.pdbx_description
1 polymer ?
#
loop_
_entity_poly.entity_id
_entity_poly.type
_entity_poly.pdbx_seq_one_letter_code
_entity_poly.pdbx_strand_id
1 'polypeptide(L)'
;MGFGQFILIDSITNYQYNLISIGDGEVQQPIPSPNNDYLIYYYNLMYSENESFISLIKVNASAKLEANNYLSEYKSYHSQDWKVEAIRWSNAYTCIIKASEKVYQNKTWIKTYKYFKTDIKQ
;
A
#
# COMPACT_ATOMS: atom_id res chain seq x y z
N MET A 1 15.17 5.94 17.19
CA MET A 1 13.85 6.01 16.50
C MET A 1 14.02 5.20 15.23
N GLY A 2 13.32 4.07 15.11
CA GLY A 2 13.43 3.18 13.95
C GLY A 2 12.15 3.28 13.12
N PHE A 3 12.29 3.41 11.80
CA PHE A 3 11.15 3.32 10.89
C PHE A 3 10.59 1.90 10.92
N GLY A 4 9.27 1.76 10.78
CA GLY A 4 8.67 0.45 10.49
C GLY A 4 9.32 -0.15 9.24
N GLN A 5 9.60 -1.44 9.25
CA GLN A 5 10.17 -2.14 8.10
C GLN A 5 9.33 -3.37 7.81
N PHE A 6 9.10 -3.61 6.53
CA PHE A 6 8.52 -4.85 6.05
C PHE A 6 9.57 -5.61 5.25
N ILE A 7 9.82 -6.87 5.63
CA ILE A 7 10.85 -7.72 5.03
C ILE A 7 10.16 -8.84 4.26
N LEU A 8 10.41 -8.90 2.96
CA LEU A 8 10.06 -10.04 2.11
C LEU A 8 11.26 -10.97 2.02
N ILE A 9 11.07 -12.25 2.31
CA ILE A 9 12.11 -13.26 2.20
C ILE A 9 11.76 -14.18 1.04
N ASP A 10 12.64 -14.26 0.04
CA ASP A 10 12.55 -15.27 -1.01
C ASP A 10 12.90 -16.64 -0.41
N SER A 11 11.92 -17.55 -0.39
CA SER A 11 12.08 -18.88 0.21
C SER A 11 13.07 -19.79 -0.53
N ILE A 12 13.47 -19.44 -1.75
CA ILE A 12 14.40 -20.24 -2.58
C ILE A 12 15.82 -19.71 -2.43
N THR A 13 16.00 -18.39 -2.50
CA THR A 13 17.33 -17.75 -2.51
C THR A 13 17.76 -17.23 -1.15
N ASN A 14 16.84 -17.17 -0.18
CA ASN A 14 16.98 -16.46 1.10
C ASN A 14 17.26 -14.97 0.96
N TYR A 15 17.07 -14.41 -0.24
CA TYR A 15 17.24 -12.98 -0.46
C TYR A 15 16.16 -12.20 0.29
N GLN A 16 16.56 -11.11 0.95
CA GLN A 16 15.67 -10.25 1.71
C GLN A 16 15.44 -8.94 0.98
N TYR A 17 14.18 -8.64 0.66
CA TYR A 17 13.76 -7.35 0.13
C TYR A 17 13.14 -6.53 1.25
N ASN A 18 13.71 -5.36 1.51
CA ASN A 18 13.26 -4.46 2.56
C ASN A 18 12.41 -3.35 1.97
N LEU A 19 11.14 -3.28 2.40
CA LEU A 19 10.26 -2.14 2.19
C LEU A 19 10.28 -1.29 3.46
N ILE A 20 10.91 -0.11 3.37
CA ILE A 20 11.04 0.81 4.49
C ILE A 20 9.75 1.64 4.56
N SER A 21 9.17 1.75 5.76
CA SER A 21 8.07 2.69 6.00
C SER A 21 8.52 4.10 5.65
N ILE A 22 7.71 4.82 4.88
CA ILE A 22 8.00 6.21 4.57
C ILE A 22 7.57 7.17 5.70
N GLY A 23 7.08 6.65 6.83
CA GLY A 23 6.70 7.45 8.00
C GLY A 23 6.63 6.67 9.31
N ASP A 24 6.19 7.34 10.37
CA ASP A 24 6.16 6.83 11.75
C ASP A 24 4.98 5.86 12.03
N GLY A 25 4.32 5.37 10.99
CA GLY A 25 3.19 4.44 11.07
C GLY A 25 3.57 2.98 10.84
N GLU A 26 2.65 2.08 11.19
CA GLU A 26 2.74 0.66 10.82
C GLU A 26 2.57 0.50 9.30
N VAL A 27 3.52 -0.18 8.67
CA VAL A 27 3.38 -0.62 7.27
C VAL A 27 2.48 -1.84 7.26
N GLN A 28 1.32 -1.71 6.62
CA GLN A 28 0.42 -2.84 6.47
C GLN A 28 1.01 -3.87 5.52
N GLN A 29 0.73 -5.15 5.76
CA GLN A 29 1.22 -6.24 4.92
C GLN A 29 0.90 -5.97 3.44
N PRO A 30 1.89 -5.98 2.53
CA PRO A 30 1.66 -5.81 1.11
C PRO A 30 0.70 -6.87 0.56
N ILE A 31 -0.19 -6.43 -0.32
CA ILE A 31 -1.28 -7.20 -0.89
C ILE A 31 -0.91 -7.54 -2.35
N PRO A 32 -0.54 -8.79 -2.66
CA PRO A 32 -0.19 -9.18 -4.01
C PRO A 32 -1.40 -9.15 -4.94
N SER A 33 -1.17 -8.69 -6.16
CA SER A 33 -2.10 -8.89 -7.27
C SER A 33 -2.25 -10.38 -7.59
N PRO A 34 -3.40 -10.83 -8.15
CA PRO A 34 -3.63 -12.22 -8.51
C PRO A 34 -2.52 -12.90 -9.34
N ASN A 35 -1.86 -12.14 -10.23
CA ASN A 35 -0.77 -12.66 -11.07
C ASN A 35 0.63 -12.46 -10.47
N ASN A 36 0.73 -11.84 -9.30
CA ASN A 36 1.98 -11.43 -8.66
C ASN A 36 2.84 -10.43 -9.47
N ASP A 37 2.25 -9.76 -10.47
CA ASP A 37 2.92 -8.71 -11.25
C ASP A 37 3.11 -7.42 -10.42
N TYR A 38 2.27 -7.26 -9.39
CA TYR A 38 2.24 -6.09 -8.52
C TYR A 38 2.02 -6.45 -7.05
N LEU A 39 2.55 -5.61 -6.16
CA LEU A 39 2.24 -5.57 -4.74
C LEU A 39 1.70 -4.18 -4.39
N ILE A 40 0.60 -4.09 -3.64
CA ILE A 40 0.14 -2.84 -3.04
C ILE A 40 0.48 -2.83 -1.57
N TYR A 41 1.12 -1.78 -1.08
CA TYR A 41 1.20 -1.52 0.37
C TYR A 41 0.66 -0.13 0.68
N TYR A 42 0.24 0.06 1.92
CA TYR A 42 -0.23 1.34 2.40
C TYR A 42 0.12 1.52 3.87
N TYR A 43 0.10 2.77 4.32
CA TYR A 43 0.05 3.09 5.74
C TYR A 43 -0.89 4.26 5.97
N ASN A 44 -1.47 4.30 7.16
CA ASN A 44 -2.22 5.45 7.65
C ASN A 44 -1.32 6.19 8.63
N LEU A 45 -1.25 7.52 8.53
CA LEU A 45 -0.44 8.28 9.48
C LEU A 45 -1.10 8.22 10.87
N MET A 46 -0.31 7.86 11.89
CA MET A 46 -0.83 7.67 13.25
C MET A 46 -1.38 8.98 13.85
N TYR A 47 -0.70 10.10 13.59
CA TYR A 47 -0.98 11.40 14.21
C TYR A 47 -1.92 12.29 13.39
N SER A 48 -2.40 11.82 12.24
CA SER A 48 -3.34 12.55 11.39
C SER A 48 -4.59 11.70 11.20
N GLU A 49 -5.78 12.29 11.33
CA GLU A 49 -7.04 11.54 11.32
C GLU A 49 -7.47 11.09 9.92
N ASN A 50 -6.98 11.76 8.89
CA ASN A 50 -7.43 11.62 7.51
C ASN A 50 -6.25 11.46 6.53
N GLU A 51 -5.09 11.02 6.98
CA GLU A 51 -3.91 10.94 6.11
C GLU A 51 -3.47 9.50 5.86
N SER A 52 -3.19 9.21 4.60
CA SER A 52 -2.72 7.89 4.17
C SER A 52 -1.85 7.97 2.93
N PHE A 53 -1.04 6.94 2.76
CA PHE A 53 -0.22 6.74 1.57
C PHE A 53 -0.46 5.33 1.05
N ILE A 54 -0.50 5.22 -0.28
CA ILE A 54 -0.62 3.96 -0.99
C ILE A 54 0.50 3.92 -2.01
N SER A 55 1.21 2.79 -2.10
CA SER A 55 2.20 2.56 -3.13
C SER A 55 2.00 1.21 -3.79
N LEU A 56 2.24 1.21 -5.09
CA LEU A 56 2.16 0.10 -6.00
C LEU A 56 3.59 -0.22 -6.44
N ILE A 57 4.05 -1.40 -6.07
CA ILE A 57 5.34 -1.95 -6.44
C ILE A 57 5.12 -2.88 -7.62
N LYS A 58 5.92 -2.74 -8.68
CA LYS A 58 5.99 -3.70 -9.78
C LYS A 58 6.98 -4.80 -9.43
N VAL A 59 6.58 -6.04 -9.69
CA VAL A 59 7.40 -7.23 -9.54
C VAL A 59 7.93 -7.61 -10.92
N ASN A 60 9.25 -7.70 -11.05
CA ASN A 60 9.91 -8.14 -12.27
C ASN A 60 10.38 -9.59 -12.10
N ALA A 61 9.51 -10.53 -12.45
CA ALA A 61 9.81 -11.96 -12.31
C ALA A 61 11.07 -12.40 -13.08
N SER A 62 11.38 -11.74 -14.20
CA SER A 62 12.58 -12.02 -15.00
C SER A 62 13.87 -11.57 -14.30
N ALA A 63 13.79 -10.61 -13.38
CA ALA A 63 14.92 -10.08 -12.62
C ALA A 63 15.07 -10.73 -11.24
N LYS A 64 14.53 -11.94 -11.03
CA LYS A 64 14.56 -12.62 -9.72
C LYS A 64 15.97 -12.80 -9.14
N LEU A 65 16.97 -12.97 -10.00
CA LEU A 65 18.39 -13.11 -9.60
C LEU A 65 19.08 -11.74 -9.41
N GLU A 66 18.45 -10.66 -9.88
CA GLU A 66 18.92 -9.29 -9.72
C GLU A 66 18.10 -8.62 -8.62
N ALA A 67 18.52 -8.87 -7.40
CA ALA A 67 18.00 -8.27 -6.17
C ALA A 67 17.44 -6.83 -6.30
N ASN A 68 18.22 -5.92 -6.90
CA ASN A 68 17.87 -4.51 -7.01
C ASN A 68 16.79 -4.21 -8.05
N ASN A 69 16.48 -5.17 -8.93
CA ASN A 69 15.57 -5.00 -10.07
C ASN A 69 14.30 -5.86 -9.94
N TYR A 70 14.23 -6.76 -8.95
CA TYR A 70 13.06 -7.62 -8.72
C TYR A 70 11.83 -6.83 -8.26
N LEU A 71 12.02 -5.84 -7.37
CA LEU A 71 10.95 -4.96 -6.89
C LEU A 71 11.30 -3.51 -7.21
N SER A 72 10.40 -2.81 -7.89
CA SER A 72 10.54 -1.39 -8.19
C SER A 72 9.27 -0.64 -7.88
N GLU A 73 9.35 0.55 -7.27
CA GLU A 73 8.19 1.44 -7.16
C GLU A 73 7.65 1.74 -8.56
N TYR A 74 6.34 1.57 -8.74
CA TYR A 74 5.67 1.84 -10.00
C TYR A 74 4.84 3.11 -9.93
N LYS A 75 4.00 3.25 -8.90
CA LYS A 75 3.20 4.46 -8.62
C LYS A 75 2.92 4.58 -7.13
N SER A 76 2.76 5.82 -6.67
CA SER A 76 2.31 6.10 -5.31
C SER A 76 1.28 7.23 -5.28
N TYR A 77 0.53 7.29 -4.20
CA TYR A 77 -0.48 8.31 -3.95
C TYR A 77 -0.53 8.64 -2.45
N HIS A 78 -0.52 9.94 -2.15
CA HIS A 78 -0.65 10.48 -0.79
C HIS A 78 -1.98 11.22 -0.69
N SER A 79 -2.81 10.81 0.26
CA SER A 79 -4.06 11.47 0.64
C SER A 79 -3.90 12.21 1.96
N GLN A 80 -4.42 13.44 2.03
CA GLN A 80 -4.62 14.19 3.29
C GLN A 80 -6.09 14.21 3.74
N ASP A 81 -6.97 13.54 2.98
CA ASP A 81 -8.42 13.64 3.16
C ASP A 81 -9.07 12.37 3.73
N TRP A 82 -8.40 11.22 3.64
CA TRP A 82 -8.91 9.94 4.13
C TRP A 82 -7.82 8.93 4.50
N LYS A 83 -8.20 7.95 5.31
CA LYS A 83 -7.43 6.76 5.68
C LYS A 83 -7.88 5.54 4.90
N VAL A 84 -6.97 4.62 4.63
CA VAL A 84 -7.28 3.31 4.04
C VAL A 84 -7.79 2.37 5.13
N GLU A 85 -8.93 1.72 4.89
CA GLU A 85 -9.49 0.67 5.74
C GLU A 85 -9.23 -0.72 5.16
N ALA A 86 -9.29 -0.84 3.83
CA ALA A 86 -9.00 -2.09 3.13
C ALA A 86 -8.67 -1.84 1.66
N ILE A 87 -7.84 -2.71 1.09
CA ILE A 87 -7.61 -2.80 -0.35
C ILE A 87 -7.88 -4.23 -0.79
N ARG A 88 -8.54 -4.40 -1.93
CA ARG A 88 -8.81 -5.70 -2.56
C ARG A 88 -8.56 -5.61 -4.06
N TRP A 89 -7.95 -6.65 -4.61
CA TRP A 89 -7.87 -6.84 -6.06
C TRP A 89 -9.18 -7.42 -6.56
N SER A 90 -9.76 -6.82 -7.59
CA SER A 90 -10.90 -7.39 -8.32
C SER A 90 -10.44 -8.27 -9.49
N ASN A 91 -9.26 -7.99 -10.03
CA ASN A 91 -8.52 -8.80 -10.99
C ASN A 91 -7.02 -8.42 -10.92
N ALA A 92 -6.19 -8.94 -11.83
CA ALA A 92 -4.74 -8.70 -11.86
C ALA A 92 -4.32 -7.22 -11.98
N TYR A 93 -5.17 -6.36 -12.54
CA TYR A 93 -4.85 -4.96 -12.87
C TYR A 93 -5.83 -3.96 -12.28
N THR A 94 -6.85 -4.39 -11.55
CA THR A 94 -7.86 -3.50 -10.97
C THR A 94 -7.97 -3.71 -9.47
N CYS A 95 -7.78 -2.65 -8.69
CA CYS A 95 -7.97 -2.68 -7.24
C CYS A 95 -9.10 -1.76 -6.78
N ILE A 96 -9.68 -2.14 -5.64
CA ILE A 96 -10.75 -1.44 -4.95
C ILE A 96 -10.23 -1.08 -3.57
N ILE A 97 -10.38 0.19 -3.20
CA ILE A 97 -9.91 0.75 -1.93
C ILE A 97 -11.14 1.20 -1.16
N LYS A 98 -11.33 0.65 0.04
CA LYS A 98 -12.25 1.19 1.05
C LYS A 98 -11.47 2.15 1.91
N ALA A 99 -11.93 3.40 1.97
CA ALA A 99 -11.33 4.45 2.77
C ALA A 99 -12.33 4.99 3.80
N SER A 100 -11.83 5.64 4.83
CA SER A 100 -12.65 6.37 5.80
C SER A 100 -12.12 7.77 6.04
N GLU A 101 -13.02 8.67 6.42
CA GLU A 101 -12.66 10.01 6.88
C GLU A 101 -13.46 10.36 8.12
N LYS A 102 -12.85 11.12 9.04
CA LYS A 102 -13.55 11.79 10.13
C LYS A 102 -13.98 13.18 9.67
N VAL A 103 -15.28 13.44 9.73
CA VAL A 103 -15.87 14.74 9.39
C VAL A 103 -16.60 15.28 10.61
N TYR A 104 -16.44 16.58 10.87
CA TYR A 104 -17.18 17.26 11.94
C TYR A 104 -18.52 17.75 11.41
N GLN A 105 -19.62 17.18 11.91
CA GLN A 105 -20.98 17.52 11.50
C GLN A 105 -21.90 17.53 12.72
N ASN A 106 -22.84 18.48 12.80
CA ASN A 106 -23.81 18.58 13.90
C ASN A 106 -23.18 18.49 15.30
N LYS A 107 -22.07 19.22 15.50
CA LYS A 107 -21.28 19.26 16.74
C LYS A 107 -20.63 17.94 17.17
N THR A 108 -20.59 16.94 16.28
CA THR A 108 -20.05 15.60 16.57
C THR A 108 -19.08 15.16 15.46
N TRP A 109 -18.06 14.39 15.83
CA TRP A 109 -17.19 13.73 14.86
C TRP A 109 -17.84 12.44 14.35
N ILE A 110 -18.02 12.33 13.04
CA ILE A 110 -18.64 11.17 12.39
C ILE A 110 -17.62 10.52 11.46
N LYS A 111 -17.51 9.20 11.51
CA LYS A 111 -16.71 8.41 10.56
C LYS A 111 -17.57 8.12 9.33
N THR A 112 -17.13 8.54 8.16
CA THR A 112 -17.78 8.22 6.88
C THR A 112 -16.85 7.34 6.02
N TYR A 113 -17.40 6.71 5.00
CA TYR A 113 -16.67 5.78 4.13
C TYR A 113 -16.72 6.21 2.67
N LYS A 114 -15.59 6.05 1.99
CA LYS A 114 -15.42 6.26 0.55
C LYS A 114 -14.92 4.97 -0.10
N TYR A 115 -15.27 4.77 -1.36
CA TYR A 115 -14.84 3.63 -2.14
C TYR A 115 -14.22 4.11 -3.45
N PHE A 116 -13.00 3.67 -3.72
CA PHE A 116 -12.29 3.99 -4.95
C PHE A 116 -12.05 2.72 -5.74
N LYS A 117 -12.16 2.81 -7.07
CA LYS A 117 -11.75 1.78 -8.01
C LYS A 117 -10.67 2.39 -8.90
N THR A 118 -9.59 1.66 -9.12
CA THR A 118 -8.53 2.11 -10.02
C THR A 118 -8.01 0.94 -10.87
N ASP A 119 -7.65 1.27 -12.10
CA ASP A 119 -7.10 0.36 -13.10
C ASP A 119 -5.63 0.72 -13.36
N ILE A 120 -4.77 -0.30 -13.32
CA ILE A 120 -3.36 -0.19 -13.67
C ILE A 120 -3.28 -0.24 -15.19
N LYS A 121 -3.17 0.94 -15.81
CA LYS A 121 -2.90 1.05 -17.24
C LYS A 121 -1.53 0.41 -17.53
N GLN A 122 -1.52 -0.58 -18.41
CA GLN A 122 -0.31 -1.20 -18.96
C GLN A 122 0.46 -0.21 -19.82
#